data_AF-A0A969C167-F1
#
_entry.id   AF-A0A969C167-F1
#
_cell.length_a   1.000
_cell.length_b   1.000
_cell.length_c   1.000
_cell.angle_alpha   90.00
_cell.angle_beta   90.00
_cell.angle_gamma   90.00
#
_symmetry.space_group_name_H-M   'P 1'
#
loop_
_entity.id
_entity.type
_entity.pdbx_description
1 polymer ?
#
loop_
_entity_poly.entity_id
_entity_poly.type
_entity_poly.pdbx_seq_one_letter_code
_entity_poly.pdbx_strand_id
1 'polypeptide(L)'
;MTGQPIETVKAALRQVVEELGDEDRMGIAIYGTQSLVHQQPVTVKGNKAQLLAAIDAITINGSTNMEAGLKIGYDAAFKEAEQFGGKTRMMLFTDEQPNTGNTDTGSFMGMARNASVQGIGLTTIGVGVQYDGALASKISSVRGGNVFFLTGPDDARQVMAKEFRNMVSEVAHDITITMTPREGYSISGVFGVPDALMQSGKDGSVSITVPTAFLSSNGGGIFASLGKDRKSQYLLAAQRDDGLPLMNVALSYVSAVDGKQASDAIAIAAPDAKPAEKLRLAQMLVDQYFVFDGATRAYHRNGDAKMAYNLLNGLKSRMDSSDLSGLDEEKKLINTMHGKAALFAGYKGEQPKELRPLAVIGKWKVVSHNGVDDLRRGDMVEFTEDEQFITYYKNPYRGDNDLWQNFQINDRQITIPDGNLLVDYRVTGNVLRMESPDGFIKIILRRAGTDESDI
;
A
#
# COMPACT_ATOMS: atom_id res chain seq x y z
N MET A 1 -18.23 -1.32 -12.04
CA MET A 1 -17.58 -0.05 -12.47
C MET A 1 -18.56 0.96 -13.05
N THR A 2 -19.05 1.94 -12.28
CA THR A 2 -19.75 3.14 -12.81
C THR A 2 -19.11 4.40 -12.22
N GLY A 3 -19.10 5.52 -12.96
CA GLY A 3 -18.51 6.78 -12.49
C GLY A 3 -16.98 6.78 -12.48
N GLN A 4 -16.36 7.21 -11.38
CA GLN A 4 -14.90 7.37 -11.28
C GLN A 4 -14.08 6.13 -11.67
N PRO A 5 -14.43 4.88 -11.26
CA PRO A 5 -13.68 3.69 -11.64
C PRO A 5 -13.50 3.50 -13.15
N ILE A 6 -14.55 3.67 -13.97
CA ILE A 6 -14.40 3.48 -15.42
C ILE A 6 -13.53 4.58 -16.04
N GLU A 7 -13.63 5.81 -15.54
CA GLU A 7 -12.79 6.92 -15.99
C GLU A 7 -11.32 6.69 -15.61
N THR A 8 -11.07 6.09 -14.43
CA THR A 8 -9.74 5.65 -14.01
C THR A 8 -9.18 4.58 -14.95
N VAL A 9 -9.98 3.58 -15.34
CA VAL A 9 -9.58 2.55 -16.31
C VAL A 9 -9.27 3.17 -17.67
N LYS A 10 -10.15 4.04 -18.19
CA LYS A 10 -9.92 4.73 -19.47
C LYS A 10 -8.65 5.58 -19.42
N ALA A 11 -8.42 6.32 -18.34
CA ALA A 11 -7.20 7.11 -18.14
C ALA A 11 -5.94 6.22 -18.13
N ALA A 12 -5.98 5.08 -17.43
CA ALA A 12 -4.90 4.12 -17.41
C ALA A 12 -4.62 3.53 -18.81
N LEU A 13 -5.65 3.08 -19.53
CA LEU A 13 -5.50 2.50 -20.86
C LEU A 13 -4.96 3.52 -21.88
N ARG A 14 -5.38 4.78 -21.79
CA ARG A 14 -4.80 5.85 -22.62
C ARG A 14 -3.31 6.01 -22.33
N GLN A 15 -2.90 6.00 -21.06
CA GLN A 15 -1.48 6.04 -20.72
C GLN A 15 -0.72 4.80 -21.21
N VAL A 16 -1.32 3.61 -21.14
CA VAL A 16 -0.71 2.39 -21.72
C VAL A 16 -0.42 2.58 -23.21
N VAL A 17 -1.37 3.14 -23.98
CA VAL A 17 -1.18 3.43 -25.41
C VAL A 17 -0.02 4.42 -25.66
N GLU A 18 0.27 5.31 -24.71
CA GLU A 18 1.43 6.22 -24.78
C GLU A 18 2.76 5.53 -24.45
N GLU A 19 2.75 4.54 -23.54
CA GLU A 19 3.97 3.83 -23.10
C GLU A 19 4.38 2.69 -24.04
N LEU A 20 3.45 2.15 -24.83
CA LEU A 20 3.74 1.11 -25.81
C LEU A 20 4.62 1.65 -26.95
N GLY A 21 5.58 0.84 -27.38
CA GLY A 21 6.39 1.10 -28.56
C GLY A 21 5.62 0.90 -29.86
N ASP A 22 6.15 1.44 -30.97
CA ASP A 22 5.51 1.39 -32.28
C ASP A 22 5.17 -0.03 -32.75
N GLU A 23 6.02 -1.01 -32.44
CA GLU A 23 5.87 -2.41 -32.88
C GLU A 23 5.10 -3.27 -31.88
N ASP A 24 4.73 -2.72 -30.72
CA ASP A 24 3.88 -3.41 -29.75
C ASP A 24 2.45 -3.52 -30.26
N ARG A 25 1.71 -4.52 -29.75
CA ARG A 25 0.32 -4.79 -30.12
C ARG A 25 -0.59 -4.72 -28.91
N MET A 26 -1.76 -4.12 -29.08
CA MET A 26 -2.76 -3.98 -28.01
C MET A 26 -4.14 -4.41 -28.49
N GLY A 27 -4.81 -5.22 -27.66
CA GLY A 27 -6.22 -5.57 -27.77
C GLY A 27 -6.95 -5.28 -26.48
N ILE A 28 -8.29 -5.21 -26.53
CA ILE A 28 -9.15 -4.92 -25.38
C ILE A 28 -10.28 -5.94 -25.36
N ALA A 29 -10.40 -6.67 -24.26
CA ALA A 29 -11.58 -7.45 -23.92
C ALA A 29 -12.34 -6.74 -22.80
N ILE A 30 -13.67 -6.72 -22.91
CA ILE A 30 -14.57 -6.19 -21.88
C ILE A 30 -15.38 -7.35 -21.31
N TYR A 31 -15.66 -7.27 -20.01
CA TYR A 31 -16.46 -8.26 -19.31
C TYR A 31 -17.53 -7.59 -18.47
N GLY A 32 -18.64 -8.30 -18.34
CA GLY A 32 -19.85 -7.81 -17.71
C GLY A 32 -20.91 -8.91 -17.70
N THR A 33 -22.20 -8.57 -17.89
CA THR A 33 -23.23 -9.57 -18.21
C THR A 33 -22.88 -10.35 -19.48
N GLN A 34 -22.29 -9.66 -20.45
CA GLN A 34 -21.70 -10.25 -21.65
C GLN A 34 -20.21 -9.92 -21.65
N SER A 35 -19.39 -10.89 -22.06
CA SER A 35 -17.96 -10.71 -22.24
C SER A 35 -17.62 -10.83 -23.72
N LEU A 36 -16.78 -9.93 -24.24
CA LEU A 36 -16.44 -9.87 -25.67
C LEU A 36 -15.07 -9.23 -25.90
N VAL A 37 -14.48 -9.49 -27.07
CA VAL A 37 -13.31 -8.75 -27.56
C VAL A 37 -13.79 -7.45 -28.19
N HIS A 38 -13.56 -6.33 -27.49
CA HIS A 38 -13.97 -4.98 -27.89
C HIS A 38 -13.07 -4.42 -28.99
N GLN A 39 -11.78 -4.72 -28.90
CA GLN A 39 -10.77 -4.36 -29.89
C GLN A 39 -9.81 -5.53 -30.08
N GLN A 40 -9.68 -6.01 -31.32
CA GLN A 40 -8.71 -7.04 -31.65
C GLN A 40 -7.28 -6.49 -31.52
N PRO A 41 -6.27 -7.33 -31.19
CA PRO A 41 -4.88 -6.90 -31.12
C PRO A 41 -4.39 -6.27 -32.43
N VAL A 42 -4.04 -4.99 -32.39
CA VAL A 42 -3.44 -4.24 -33.51
C VAL A 42 -2.11 -3.63 -33.10
N THR A 43 -1.19 -3.50 -34.05
CA THR A 43 0.08 -2.80 -33.86
C THR A 43 -0.15 -1.32 -33.58
N VAL A 44 0.55 -0.75 -32.61
CA VAL A 44 0.38 0.66 -32.21
C VAL A 44 0.67 1.62 -33.37
N LYS A 45 1.75 1.36 -34.12
CA LYS A 45 2.11 2.13 -35.32
C LYS A 45 0.96 2.17 -36.32
N GLY A 46 0.51 3.39 -36.62
CA GLY A 46 -0.61 3.64 -37.54
C GLY A 46 -2.01 3.42 -36.95
N ASN A 47 -2.15 2.78 -35.77
CA ASN A 47 -3.46 2.49 -35.16
C ASN A 47 -3.68 3.17 -33.79
N LYS A 48 -2.76 4.02 -33.34
CA LYS A 48 -2.88 4.74 -32.06
C LYS A 48 -4.24 5.46 -31.91
N ALA A 49 -4.68 6.19 -32.93
CA ALA A 49 -5.99 6.86 -32.92
C ALA A 49 -7.17 5.88 -32.83
N GLN A 50 -7.08 4.72 -33.49
CA GLN A 50 -8.08 3.66 -33.39
C GLN A 50 -8.16 3.11 -31.96
N LEU A 51 -7.01 2.83 -31.34
CA LEU A 51 -6.95 2.34 -29.96
C LEU A 51 -7.57 3.33 -28.98
N LEU A 52 -7.24 4.62 -29.09
CA LEU A 52 -7.81 5.68 -28.26
C LEU A 52 -9.34 5.78 -28.46
N ALA A 53 -9.82 5.75 -29.70
CA ALA A 53 -11.26 5.75 -29.99
C ALA A 53 -11.98 4.51 -29.43
N ALA A 54 -11.33 3.34 -29.49
CA ALA A 54 -11.87 2.11 -28.90
C ALA A 54 -11.99 2.25 -27.36
N ILE A 55 -10.99 2.83 -26.69
CA ILE A 55 -11.03 3.10 -25.24
C ILE A 55 -12.16 4.06 -24.89
N ASP A 56 -12.34 5.14 -25.66
CA ASP A 56 -13.40 6.12 -25.43
C ASP A 56 -14.80 5.48 -25.56
N ALA A 57 -14.95 4.55 -26.51
CA ALA A 57 -16.17 3.80 -26.79
C ALA A 57 -16.49 2.70 -25.77
N ILE A 58 -15.64 2.44 -24.77
CA ILE A 58 -15.97 1.49 -23.70
C ILE A 58 -17.19 2.01 -22.93
N THR A 59 -18.22 1.16 -22.85
CA THR A 59 -19.46 1.43 -22.13
C THR A 59 -19.67 0.37 -21.06
N ILE A 60 -20.37 0.76 -20.00
CA ILE A 60 -20.66 -0.12 -18.87
C ILE A 60 -21.95 -0.86 -19.16
N ASN A 61 -21.95 -2.18 -18.97
CA ASN A 61 -23.14 -2.99 -19.15
C ASN A 61 -23.21 -4.15 -18.15
N GLY A 62 -24.26 -4.12 -17.31
CA GLY A 62 -24.71 -5.28 -16.56
C GLY A 62 -23.87 -5.65 -15.33
N SER A 63 -23.86 -6.94 -15.01
CA SER A 63 -23.20 -7.54 -13.82
C SER A 63 -21.72 -7.81 -14.05
N THR A 64 -21.01 -8.32 -13.04
CA THR A 64 -19.60 -8.74 -13.16
C THR A 64 -19.51 -10.25 -13.41
N ASN A 65 -18.93 -10.67 -14.53
CA ASN A 65 -18.55 -12.08 -14.77
C ASN A 65 -17.06 -12.15 -15.14
N MET A 66 -16.22 -12.17 -14.10
CA MET A 66 -14.77 -12.06 -14.24
C MET A 66 -14.17 -13.29 -14.93
N GLU A 67 -14.64 -14.49 -14.61
CA GLU A 67 -14.14 -15.74 -15.19
C GLU A 67 -14.39 -15.82 -16.70
N ALA A 68 -15.57 -15.39 -17.16
CA ALA A 68 -15.87 -15.31 -18.59
C ALA A 68 -14.96 -14.28 -19.29
N GLY A 69 -14.73 -13.13 -18.66
CA GLY A 69 -13.81 -12.10 -19.14
C GLY A 69 -12.38 -12.61 -19.29
N LEU A 70 -11.86 -13.26 -18.25
CA LEU A 70 -10.52 -13.87 -18.25
C LEU A 70 -10.38 -14.92 -19.33
N LYS A 71 -11.40 -15.77 -19.51
CA LYS A 71 -11.36 -16.79 -20.55
C LYS A 71 -11.20 -16.16 -21.93
N ILE A 72 -12.02 -15.16 -22.27
CA ILE A 72 -11.96 -14.46 -23.56
C ILE A 72 -10.62 -13.73 -23.73
N GLY A 73 -10.15 -13.07 -22.66
CA GLY A 73 -8.87 -12.40 -22.68
C GLY A 73 -7.72 -13.38 -22.94
N TYR A 74 -7.67 -14.49 -22.23
CA TYR A 74 -6.61 -15.48 -22.41
C TYR A 74 -6.70 -16.18 -23.76
N ASP A 75 -7.90 -16.52 -24.25
CA ASP A 75 -8.08 -17.07 -25.61
C ASP A 75 -7.49 -16.12 -26.67
N ALA A 76 -7.74 -14.81 -26.54
CA ALA A 76 -7.16 -13.80 -27.43
C ALA A 76 -5.64 -13.69 -27.27
N ALA A 77 -5.13 -13.75 -26.04
CA ALA A 77 -3.71 -13.67 -25.74
C ALA A 77 -2.94 -14.89 -26.28
N PHE A 78 -3.47 -16.11 -26.16
CA PHE A 78 -2.86 -17.31 -26.73
C PHE A 78 -2.75 -17.22 -28.25
N LYS A 79 -3.84 -16.83 -28.91
CA LYS A 79 -3.85 -16.64 -30.37
C LYS A 79 -2.84 -15.58 -30.82
N GLU A 80 -2.69 -14.52 -30.05
CA GLU A 80 -1.72 -13.46 -30.33
C GLU A 80 -0.27 -13.93 -30.13
N ALA A 81 -0.02 -14.71 -29.07
CA ALA A 81 1.31 -15.26 -28.77
C ALA A 81 1.83 -16.23 -29.84
N GLU A 82 0.96 -16.88 -30.62
CA GLU A 82 1.35 -17.70 -31.78
C GLU A 82 1.93 -16.86 -32.94
N GLN A 83 1.57 -15.57 -33.01
CA GLN A 83 1.87 -14.69 -34.14
C GLN A 83 2.91 -13.62 -33.79
N PHE A 84 2.99 -13.23 -32.52
CA PHE A 84 3.86 -12.17 -32.04
C PHE A 84 5.16 -12.74 -31.48
N GLY A 85 6.30 -12.26 -32.00
CA GLY A 85 7.62 -12.69 -31.54
C GLY A 85 8.06 -12.13 -30.18
N GLY A 86 7.23 -11.27 -29.55
CA GLY A 86 7.48 -10.67 -28.25
C GLY A 86 6.73 -11.35 -27.10
N LYS A 87 6.83 -10.77 -25.90
CA LYS A 87 6.09 -11.26 -24.73
C LYS A 87 4.63 -10.85 -24.79
N THR A 88 3.73 -11.77 -24.48
CA THR A 88 2.28 -11.50 -24.37
C THR A 88 1.88 -11.44 -22.91
N ARG A 89 1.05 -10.46 -22.53
CA ARG A 89 0.64 -10.24 -21.14
C ARG A 89 -0.83 -9.87 -21.04
N MET A 90 -1.50 -10.42 -20.03
CA MET A 90 -2.86 -10.03 -19.64
C MET A 90 -2.80 -8.91 -18.59
N MET A 91 -3.50 -7.80 -18.83
CA MET A 91 -3.70 -6.74 -17.83
C MET A 91 -5.18 -6.73 -17.42
N LEU A 92 -5.48 -7.22 -16.22
CA LEU A 92 -6.84 -7.27 -15.66
C LEU A 92 -7.10 -6.00 -14.85
N PHE A 93 -8.08 -5.21 -15.25
CA PHE A 93 -8.59 -4.07 -14.47
C PHE A 93 -9.88 -4.48 -13.78
N THR A 94 -9.96 -4.33 -12.45
CA THR A 94 -11.14 -4.73 -11.66
C THR A 94 -11.37 -3.81 -10.45
N ASP A 95 -12.62 -3.46 -10.16
CA ASP A 95 -13.06 -2.74 -8.95
C ASP A 95 -13.55 -3.71 -7.86
N GLU A 96 -13.45 -5.01 -8.10
CA GLU A 96 -13.76 -6.07 -7.14
C GLU A 96 -12.53 -6.96 -6.88
N GLN A 97 -12.49 -7.59 -5.71
CA GLN A 97 -11.44 -8.55 -5.38
C GLN A 97 -11.74 -9.92 -6.02
N PRO A 98 -10.80 -10.52 -6.78
CA PRO A 98 -11.01 -11.84 -7.35
C PRO A 98 -11.05 -12.92 -6.26
N ASN A 99 -11.84 -13.97 -6.48
CA ASN A 99 -11.81 -15.14 -5.62
C ASN A 99 -10.51 -15.95 -5.85
N THR A 100 -9.54 -15.75 -4.96
CA THR A 100 -8.24 -16.45 -5.00
C THR A 100 -8.18 -17.70 -4.12
N GLY A 101 -9.30 -18.10 -3.52
CA GLY A 101 -9.41 -19.36 -2.79
C GLY A 101 -9.66 -20.56 -3.71
N ASN A 102 -10.32 -20.35 -4.84
CA ASN A 102 -10.54 -21.38 -5.84
C ASN A 102 -9.31 -21.52 -6.76
N THR A 103 -8.88 -22.76 -7.00
CA THR A 103 -7.76 -23.10 -7.88
C THR A 103 -8.14 -24.04 -9.02
N ASP A 104 -9.43 -24.31 -9.19
CA ASP A 104 -9.96 -25.09 -10.32
C ASP A 104 -9.53 -24.46 -11.65
N THR A 105 -9.40 -25.26 -12.71
CA THR A 105 -8.91 -24.79 -14.02
C THR A 105 -9.70 -23.59 -14.57
N GLY A 106 -11.01 -23.52 -14.29
CA GLY A 106 -11.88 -22.41 -14.70
C GLY A 106 -11.92 -21.21 -13.74
N SER A 107 -11.21 -21.27 -12.62
CA SER A 107 -11.10 -20.17 -11.67
C SER A 107 -10.05 -19.15 -12.09
N PHE A 108 -10.09 -17.94 -11.51
CA PHE A 108 -9.08 -16.91 -11.70
C PHE A 108 -7.63 -17.43 -11.52
N MET A 109 -7.34 -18.10 -10.39
CA MET A 109 -6.00 -18.62 -10.12
C MET A 109 -5.62 -19.79 -11.04
N GLY A 110 -6.58 -20.65 -11.39
CA GLY A 110 -6.35 -21.77 -12.30
C GLY A 110 -5.97 -21.30 -13.71
N MET A 111 -6.73 -20.35 -14.25
CA MET A 111 -6.45 -19.74 -15.55
C MET A 111 -5.11 -18.99 -15.56
N ALA A 112 -4.82 -18.19 -14.53
CA ALA A 112 -3.56 -17.47 -14.42
C ALA A 112 -2.34 -18.41 -14.39
N ARG A 113 -2.41 -19.52 -13.66
CA ARG A 113 -1.35 -20.53 -13.63
C ARG A 113 -1.18 -21.25 -14.97
N ASN A 114 -2.28 -21.61 -15.62
CA ASN A 114 -2.23 -22.25 -16.94
C ASN A 114 -1.60 -21.33 -17.99
N ALA A 115 -2.03 -20.07 -18.03
CA ALA A 115 -1.47 -19.05 -18.92
C ALA A 115 0.02 -18.81 -18.64
N SER A 116 0.41 -18.76 -17.37
CA SER A 116 1.80 -18.60 -16.93
C SER A 116 2.71 -19.71 -17.44
N VAL A 117 2.28 -20.98 -17.37
CA VAL A 117 3.04 -22.13 -17.92
C VAL A 117 3.27 -22.00 -19.42
N GLN A 118 2.34 -21.35 -20.11
CA GLN A 118 2.39 -21.09 -21.55
C GLN A 118 3.06 -19.75 -21.90
N GLY A 119 3.69 -19.07 -20.93
CA GLY A 119 4.46 -17.86 -21.15
C GLY A 119 3.65 -16.56 -21.18
N ILE A 120 2.38 -16.58 -20.74
CA ILE A 120 1.53 -15.39 -20.64
C ILE A 120 1.43 -14.93 -19.18
N GLY A 121 2.03 -13.78 -18.89
CA GLY A 121 1.99 -13.16 -17.57
C GLY A 121 0.67 -12.43 -17.26
N LEU A 122 0.47 -12.07 -15.99
CA LEU A 122 -0.72 -11.38 -15.50
C LEU A 122 -0.35 -10.16 -14.66
N THR A 123 -0.82 -8.98 -15.06
CA THR A 123 -0.90 -7.80 -14.18
C THR A 123 -2.33 -7.61 -13.75
N THR A 124 -2.59 -7.61 -12.45
CA THR A 124 -3.90 -7.26 -11.88
C THR A 124 -3.86 -5.83 -11.36
N ILE A 125 -4.82 -5.00 -11.78
CA ILE A 125 -4.95 -3.61 -11.40
C ILE A 125 -6.28 -3.42 -10.68
N GLY A 126 -6.20 -3.16 -9.38
CA GLY A 126 -7.35 -2.77 -8.56
C GLY A 126 -7.71 -1.32 -8.79
N VAL A 127 -8.97 -1.01 -9.03
CA VAL A 127 -9.44 0.35 -9.30
C VAL A 127 -10.44 0.77 -8.23
N GLY A 128 -10.08 1.76 -7.40
CA GLY A 128 -10.90 2.21 -6.27
C GLY A 128 -11.00 1.22 -5.10
N VAL A 129 -10.53 -0.03 -5.26
CA VAL A 129 -10.39 -1.03 -4.20
C VAL A 129 -8.93 -1.42 -3.99
N GLN A 130 -8.42 -1.18 -2.78
CA GLN A 130 -7.10 -1.63 -2.38
C GLN A 130 -7.13 -3.13 -2.07
N TYR A 131 -6.13 -3.86 -2.57
CA TYR A 131 -5.93 -5.26 -2.24
C TYR A 131 -5.09 -5.40 -0.98
N ASP A 132 -5.49 -6.33 -0.12
CA ASP A 132 -4.69 -6.67 1.04
C ASP A 132 -3.41 -7.44 0.64
N GLY A 133 -2.48 -7.54 1.58
CA GLY A 133 -1.22 -8.24 1.37
C GLY A 133 -1.39 -9.74 1.08
N ALA A 134 -2.46 -10.36 1.56
CA ALA A 134 -2.72 -11.78 1.34
C ALA A 134 -3.11 -12.05 -0.12
N LEU A 135 -3.98 -11.22 -0.69
CA LEU A 135 -4.37 -11.27 -2.09
C LEU A 135 -3.18 -10.96 -3.01
N ALA A 136 -2.42 -9.90 -2.71
CA ALA A 136 -1.22 -9.56 -3.45
C ALA A 136 -0.19 -10.71 -3.44
N SER A 137 -0.01 -11.37 -2.29
CA SER A 137 0.89 -12.52 -2.16
C SER A 137 0.42 -13.72 -3.00
N LYS A 138 -0.89 -13.99 -3.08
CA LYS A 138 -1.41 -15.11 -3.87
C LYS A 138 -1.23 -14.87 -5.37
N ILE A 139 -1.52 -13.66 -5.85
CA ILE A 139 -1.35 -13.34 -7.28
C ILE A 139 0.14 -13.37 -7.64
N SER A 140 0.99 -12.79 -6.81
CA SER A 140 2.46 -12.79 -7.02
C SER A 140 3.09 -14.17 -6.86
N SER A 141 2.36 -15.15 -6.30
CA SER A 141 2.81 -16.54 -6.24
C SER A 141 2.71 -17.24 -7.61
N VAL A 142 2.00 -16.65 -8.58
CA VAL A 142 1.95 -17.13 -9.96
C VAL A 142 3.13 -16.53 -10.71
N ARG A 143 3.90 -17.34 -11.43
CA ARG A 143 5.00 -16.84 -12.26
C ARG A 143 4.46 -15.82 -13.26
N GLY A 144 5.10 -14.67 -13.37
CA GLY A 144 4.66 -13.55 -14.20
C GLY A 144 3.46 -12.77 -13.63
N GLY A 145 3.00 -13.08 -12.41
CA GLY A 145 1.93 -12.37 -11.71
C GLY A 145 2.44 -11.15 -10.95
N ASN A 146 1.77 -10.00 -11.09
CA ASN A 146 1.97 -8.83 -10.24
C ASN A 146 0.66 -8.03 -10.05
N VAL A 147 0.65 -7.16 -9.05
CA VAL A 147 -0.54 -6.44 -8.60
C VAL A 147 -0.25 -4.96 -8.40
N PHE A 148 -1.13 -4.10 -8.88
CA PHE A 148 -1.08 -2.65 -8.73
C PHE A 148 -2.46 -2.11 -8.33
N PHE A 149 -2.49 -0.88 -7.83
CA PHE A 149 -3.71 -0.22 -7.37
C PHE A 149 -3.79 1.20 -7.89
N LEU A 150 -4.97 1.63 -8.32
CA LEU A 150 -5.28 2.96 -8.80
C LEU A 150 -6.45 3.56 -8.01
N THR A 151 -6.24 4.72 -7.41
CA THR A 151 -7.23 5.45 -6.61
C THR A 151 -8.15 6.34 -7.45
N GLY A 152 -7.65 6.87 -8.57
CA GLY A 152 -8.39 7.78 -9.43
C GLY A 152 -7.70 8.06 -10.77
N PRO A 153 -8.32 8.85 -11.66
CA PRO A 153 -7.82 9.07 -13.01
C PRO A 153 -6.44 9.75 -13.08
N ASP A 154 -6.14 10.64 -12.13
CA ASP A 154 -4.85 11.34 -12.08
C ASP A 154 -3.73 10.42 -11.61
N ASP A 155 -4.02 9.64 -10.57
CA ASP A 155 -3.16 8.56 -10.06
C ASP A 155 -2.90 7.51 -11.14
N ALA A 156 -3.94 7.11 -11.90
CA ALA A 156 -3.80 6.19 -13.03
C ALA A 156 -2.77 6.64 -14.06
N ARG A 157 -2.77 7.92 -14.44
CA ARG A 157 -1.79 8.45 -15.39
C ARG A 157 -0.38 8.41 -14.81
N GLN A 158 -0.21 8.83 -13.55
CA GLN A 158 1.09 8.87 -12.89
C GLN A 158 1.68 7.47 -12.66
N VAL A 159 0.88 6.56 -12.11
CA VAL A 159 1.28 5.17 -11.83
C VAL A 159 1.60 4.44 -13.13
N MET A 160 0.77 4.56 -14.17
CA MET A 160 1.06 3.93 -15.46
C MET A 160 2.35 4.50 -16.06
N ALA A 161 2.51 5.83 -16.14
CA ALA A 161 3.73 6.42 -16.69
C ALA A 161 5.01 6.01 -15.93
N LYS A 162 4.92 5.90 -14.60
CA LYS A 162 6.08 5.57 -13.76
C LYS A 162 6.38 4.07 -13.69
N GLU A 163 5.35 3.24 -13.60
CA GLU A 163 5.45 1.84 -13.22
C GLU A 163 5.12 0.87 -14.37
N PHE A 164 4.68 1.34 -15.55
CA PHE A 164 4.33 0.45 -16.66
C PHE A 164 5.45 -0.52 -17.03
N ARG A 165 6.70 -0.04 -17.06
CA ARG A 165 7.86 -0.92 -17.29
C ARG A 165 8.00 -1.98 -16.21
N ASN A 166 7.73 -1.64 -14.95
CA ASN A 166 7.76 -2.58 -13.83
C ASN A 166 6.60 -3.59 -13.92
N MET A 167 5.45 -3.18 -14.48
CA MET A 167 4.30 -4.07 -14.72
C MET A 167 4.63 -5.15 -15.74
N VAL A 168 5.38 -4.84 -16.79
CA VAL A 168 5.55 -5.72 -17.96
C VAL A 168 6.95 -6.35 -18.12
N SER A 169 7.97 -5.82 -17.44
CA SER A 169 9.38 -6.23 -17.64
C SER A 169 9.84 -7.24 -16.60
N GLU A 170 9.60 -8.50 -16.88
CA GLU A 170 10.12 -9.64 -16.11
C GLU A 170 11.62 -9.82 -16.39
N VAL A 171 12.43 -9.93 -15.33
CA VAL A 171 13.90 -10.08 -15.43
C VAL A 171 14.37 -11.51 -15.12
N ALA A 172 13.69 -12.21 -14.21
CA ALA A 172 14.01 -13.56 -13.82
C ALA A 172 12.80 -14.32 -13.28
N HIS A 173 12.83 -15.64 -13.38
CA HIS A 173 11.85 -16.58 -12.82
C HIS A 173 12.51 -17.58 -11.87
N ASP A 174 11.70 -18.23 -11.04
CA ASP A 174 12.10 -19.31 -10.11
C ASP A 174 13.33 -18.96 -9.26
N ILE A 175 13.35 -17.74 -8.76
CA ILE A 175 14.48 -17.21 -8.02
C ILE A 175 14.52 -17.91 -6.67
N THR A 176 15.63 -18.56 -6.37
CA THR A 176 15.89 -19.18 -5.08
C THR A 176 17.12 -18.53 -4.46
N ILE A 177 16.96 -17.99 -3.26
CA ILE A 177 18.05 -17.43 -2.46
C ILE A 177 18.20 -18.30 -1.22
N THR A 178 19.32 -18.98 -1.06
CA THR A 178 19.60 -19.82 0.11
C THR A 178 20.71 -19.21 0.93
N MET A 179 20.42 -18.92 2.18
CA MET A 179 21.36 -18.41 3.17
C MET A 179 21.72 -19.55 4.13
N THR A 180 22.98 -19.96 4.16
CA THR A 180 23.47 -21.05 5.02
C THR A 180 24.47 -20.48 6.03
N PRO A 181 24.12 -20.39 7.33
CA PRO A 181 25.04 -19.91 8.34
C PRO A 181 26.15 -20.93 8.61
N ARG A 182 27.33 -20.45 9.01
CA ARG A 182 28.40 -21.32 9.54
C ARG A 182 27.97 -21.90 10.89
N GLU A 183 28.46 -23.10 11.20
CA GLU A 183 28.27 -23.72 12.52
C GLU A 183 28.65 -22.75 13.67
N GLY A 184 27.80 -22.70 14.70
CA GLY A 184 27.91 -21.76 15.81
C GLY A 184 27.19 -20.42 15.60
N TYR A 185 26.74 -20.15 14.37
CA TYR A 185 25.92 -18.99 14.02
C TYR A 185 24.52 -19.41 13.58
N SER A 186 23.56 -18.50 13.72
CA SER A 186 22.18 -18.71 13.31
C SER A 186 21.61 -17.43 12.69
N ILE A 187 20.81 -17.56 11.64
CA ILE A 187 20.07 -16.44 11.08
C ILE A 187 19.01 -16.02 12.10
N SER A 188 19.13 -14.80 12.64
CA SER A 188 18.24 -14.26 13.68
C SER A 188 17.00 -13.56 13.12
N GLY A 189 17.00 -13.23 11.83
CA GLY A 189 15.87 -12.61 11.15
C GLY A 189 16.18 -12.29 9.70
N VAL A 190 15.15 -12.36 8.85
CA VAL A 190 15.17 -12.02 7.43
C VAL A 190 14.01 -11.07 7.17
N PHE A 191 14.28 -9.97 6.48
CA PHE A 191 13.34 -8.87 6.26
C PHE A 191 13.34 -8.44 4.80
N GLY A 192 12.24 -7.85 4.35
CA GLY A 192 12.03 -7.47 2.95
C GLY A 192 11.39 -8.57 2.09
N VAL A 193 11.03 -9.71 2.70
CA VAL A 193 10.38 -10.85 2.04
C VAL A 193 9.23 -11.36 2.93
N PRO A 194 8.05 -11.69 2.38
CA PRO A 194 6.98 -12.34 3.13
C PRO A 194 7.39 -13.72 3.68
N ASP A 195 6.97 -14.02 4.90
CA ASP A 195 7.25 -15.32 5.56
C ASP A 195 6.81 -16.52 4.73
N ALA A 196 5.70 -16.41 3.98
CA ALA A 196 5.17 -17.48 3.14
C ALA A 196 6.11 -17.91 2.01
N LEU A 197 7.10 -17.07 1.65
CA LEU A 197 8.11 -17.38 0.64
C LEU A 197 9.39 -17.98 1.25
N MET A 198 9.47 -18.07 2.58
CA MET A 198 10.65 -18.54 3.31
C MET A 198 10.48 -19.97 3.81
N GLN A 199 11.55 -20.75 3.74
CA GLN A 199 11.64 -22.10 4.29
C GLN A 199 12.92 -22.22 5.10
N SER A 200 12.80 -22.79 6.31
CA SER A 200 13.96 -23.05 7.17
C SER A 200 14.46 -24.49 7.00
N GLY A 201 15.75 -24.64 6.75
CA GLY A 201 16.43 -25.93 6.72
C GLY A 201 16.75 -26.46 8.13
N LYS A 202 17.00 -27.78 8.22
CA LYS A 202 17.37 -28.44 9.49
C LYS A 202 18.74 -28.03 10.02
N ASP A 203 19.59 -27.53 9.12
CA ASP A 203 20.94 -27.01 9.36
C ASP A 203 20.94 -25.52 9.74
N GLY A 204 19.77 -24.89 9.89
CA GLY A 204 19.65 -23.47 10.18
C GLY A 204 19.73 -22.57 8.93
N SER A 205 19.78 -23.16 7.73
CA SER A 205 19.65 -22.41 6.48
C SER A 205 18.26 -21.80 6.33
N VAL A 206 18.17 -20.71 5.58
CA VAL A 206 16.90 -20.09 5.17
C VAL A 206 16.90 -19.95 3.66
N SER A 207 15.93 -20.56 3.00
CA SER A 207 15.69 -20.44 1.57
C SER A 207 14.49 -19.56 1.29
N ILE A 208 14.62 -18.64 0.34
CA ILE A 208 13.56 -17.78 -0.17
C ILE A 208 13.28 -18.18 -1.61
N THR A 209 12.01 -18.41 -1.96
CA THR A 209 11.61 -18.70 -3.34
C THR A 209 10.66 -17.63 -3.87
N VAL A 210 11.10 -16.89 -4.88
CA VAL A 210 10.31 -15.85 -5.56
C VAL A 210 10.00 -16.30 -7.00
N PRO A 211 8.72 -16.47 -7.37
CA PRO A 211 8.37 -16.98 -8.71
C PRO A 211 8.83 -16.09 -9.85
N THR A 212 8.84 -14.75 -9.67
CA THR A 212 9.26 -13.80 -10.70
C THR A 212 9.79 -12.52 -10.08
N ALA A 213 10.90 -12.01 -10.62
CA ALA A 213 11.36 -10.65 -10.38
C ALA A 213 11.02 -9.77 -11.59
N PHE A 214 10.61 -8.55 -11.28
CA PHE A 214 10.36 -7.49 -12.24
C PHE A 214 11.43 -6.41 -12.10
N LEU A 215 11.69 -5.69 -13.19
CA LEU A 215 12.44 -4.44 -13.10
C LEU A 215 11.70 -3.48 -12.16
N SER A 216 12.42 -2.79 -11.29
CA SER A 216 11.84 -1.80 -10.38
C SER A 216 12.78 -0.60 -10.25
N SER A 217 12.21 0.59 -10.38
CA SER A 217 12.88 1.87 -10.10
C SER A 217 12.81 2.26 -8.62
N ASN A 218 11.96 1.59 -7.83
CA ASN A 218 11.74 1.89 -6.42
C ASN A 218 12.83 1.32 -5.50
N GLY A 219 13.78 0.57 -6.06
CA GLY A 219 14.78 -0.16 -5.29
C GLY A 219 14.17 -1.31 -4.48
N GLY A 220 14.97 -1.87 -3.58
CA GLY A 220 14.58 -2.97 -2.71
C GLY A 220 15.78 -3.73 -2.19
N GLY A 221 15.58 -4.53 -1.15
CA GLY A 221 16.63 -5.36 -0.58
C GLY A 221 16.10 -6.37 0.41
N ILE A 222 16.84 -7.47 0.54
CA ILE A 222 16.61 -8.49 1.56
C ILE A 222 17.64 -8.25 2.64
N PHE A 223 17.19 -8.01 3.87
CA PHE A 223 18.07 -7.79 5.01
C PHE A 223 18.06 -9.03 5.89
N ALA A 224 19.22 -9.64 6.10
CA ALA A 224 19.38 -10.78 6.99
C ALA A 224 20.30 -10.40 8.15
N SER A 225 19.93 -10.84 9.35
CA SER A 225 20.73 -10.69 10.56
C SER A 225 21.27 -12.03 11.00
N LEU A 226 22.53 -12.05 11.43
CA LEU A 226 23.20 -13.23 11.94
C LEU A 226 23.50 -13.03 13.42
N GLY A 227 23.13 -14.01 14.23
CA GLY A 227 23.43 -14.09 15.65
C GLY A 227 24.20 -15.34 15.99
N LYS A 228 24.57 -15.47 17.27
CA LYS A 228 25.11 -16.71 17.82
C LYS A 228 23.98 -17.74 17.94
N ASP A 229 24.26 -18.99 17.58
CA ASP A 229 23.29 -20.06 17.76
C ASP A 229 22.89 -20.20 19.24
N ARG A 230 21.58 -20.25 19.52
CA ARG A 230 21.02 -20.40 20.86
C ARG A 230 21.52 -21.65 21.56
N LYS A 231 21.73 -22.76 20.84
CA LYS A 231 22.27 -24.00 21.42
C LYS A 231 23.70 -23.82 21.92
N SER A 232 24.43 -22.87 21.34
CA SER A 232 25.81 -22.54 21.64
C SER A 232 25.94 -21.24 22.44
N GLN A 233 24.84 -20.63 22.89
CA GLN A 233 24.84 -19.28 23.48
C GLN A 233 25.75 -19.15 24.70
N TYR A 234 25.92 -20.24 25.46
CA TYR A 234 26.78 -20.31 26.66
C TYR A 234 28.20 -20.83 26.38
N LEU A 235 28.49 -21.33 25.17
CA LEU A 235 29.85 -21.68 24.78
C LEU A 235 30.67 -20.41 24.57
N LEU A 236 32.00 -20.46 24.62
CA LEU A 236 32.79 -19.32 24.16
C LEU A 236 32.45 -19.05 22.68
N ALA A 237 32.42 -17.78 22.28
CA ALA A 237 32.29 -17.48 20.84
C ALA A 237 33.41 -18.25 20.12
N ALA A 238 33.07 -18.99 19.07
CA ALA A 238 34.09 -19.59 18.22
C ALA A 238 35.09 -18.48 17.88
N GLN A 239 36.40 -18.74 18.03
CA GLN A 239 37.39 -17.77 17.59
C GLN A 239 37.03 -17.40 16.15
N ARG A 240 36.96 -16.10 15.88
CA ARG A 240 36.81 -15.62 14.51
C ARG A 240 38.10 -16.04 13.80
N ASP A 241 38.13 -17.25 13.28
CA ASP A 241 39.26 -17.72 12.49
C ASP A 241 39.40 -16.73 11.34
N ASP A 242 40.50 -16.00 11.31
CA ASP A 242 40.77 -14.96 10.32
C ASP A 242 40.65 -15.58 8.92
N GLY A 243 39.54 -15.29 8.23
CA GLY A 243 39.33 -15.67 6.82
C GLY A 243 38.18 -16.64 6.51
N LEU A 244 37.51 -17.25 7.51
CA LEU A 244 36.37 -18.15 7.23
C LEU A 244 35.03 -17.38 7.20
N PRO A 245 34.14 -17.65 6.21
CA PRO A 245 32.86 -16.96 6.11
C PRO A 245 31.91 -17.36 7.24
N LEU A 246 31.14 -16.38 7.71
CA LEU A 246 30.08 -16.55 8.71
C LEU A 246 28.78 -17.11 8.10
N MET A 247 28.57 -16.88 6.81
CA MET A 247 27.38 -17.34 6.08
C MET A 247 27.69 -17.41 4.59
N ASN A 248 27.17 -18.41 3.89
CA ASN A 248 27.14 -18.44 2.43
C ASN A 248 25.74 -18.07 1.95
N VAL A 249 25.65 -17.27 0.88
CA VAL A 249 24.39 -16.94 0.22
C VAL A 249 24.50 -17.40 -1.23
N ALA A 250 23.64 -18.32 -1.63
CA ALA A 250 23.54 -18.81 -3.00
C ALA A 250 22.27 -18.28 -3.66
N LEU A 251 22.37 -17.90 -4.92
CA LEU A 251 21.28 -17.46 -5.79
C LEU A 251 21.20 -18.42 -6.98
N SER A 252 19.99 -18.85 -7.33
CA SER A 252 19.70 -19.50 -8.62
C SER A 252 18.43 -18.94 -9.21
N TYR A 253 18.37 -18.81 -10.53
CA TYR A 253 17.20 -18.29 -11.23
C TYR A 253 17.17 -18.75 -12.70
N VAL A 254 16.02 -18.56 -13.35
CA VAL A 254 15.86 -18.68 -14.80
C VAL A 254 15.78 -17.27 -15.39
N SER A 255 16.68 -16.95 -16.32
CA SER A 255 16.66 -15.67 -17.05
C SER A 255 15.35 -15.52 -17.83
N ALA A 256 14.64 -14.41 -17.62
CA ALA A 256 13.40 -14.14 -18.35
C ALA A 256 13.65 -13.65 -19.80
N VAL A 257 14.92 -13.47 -20.19
CA VAL A 257 15.33 -13.00 -21.52
C VAL A 257 15.55 -14.17 -22.48
N ASP A 258 16.27 -15.20 -22.01
CA ASP A 258 16.69 -16.33 -22.85
C ASP A 258 16.33 -17.70 -22.26
N GLY A 259 15.63 -17.74 -21.13
CA GLY A 259 15.18 -18.97 -20.48
C GLY A 259 16.29 -19.83 -19.87
N LYS A 260 17.54 -19.34 -19.84
CA LYS A 260 18.65 -20.12 -19.29
C LYS A 260 18.67 -20.07 -17.77
N GLN A 261 19.02 -21.19 -17.17
CA GLN A 261 19.33 -21.26 -15.75
C GLN A 261 20.67 -20.58 -15.48
N ALA A 262 20.73 -19.81 -14.40
CA ALA A 262 21.93 -19.15 -13.92
C ALA A 262 21.99 -19.24 -12.39
N SER A 263 23.19 -19.14 -11.85
CA SER A 263 23.44 -19.12 -10.42
C SER A 263 24.62 -18.23 -10.07
N ASP A 264 24.62 -17.74 -8.83
CA ASP A 264 25.71 -16.97 -8.25
C ASP A 264 25.81 -17.28 -6.75
N ALA A 265 26.94 -16.99 -6.12
CA ALA A 265 27.12 -17.18 -4.69
C ALA A 265 28.09 -16.17 -4.10
N ILE A 266 27.78 -15.72 -2.88
CA ILE A 266 28.62 -14.84 -2.08
C ILE A 266 28.89 -15.46 -0.71
N ALA A 267 30.12 -15.28 -0.22
CA ALA A 267 30.53 -15.68 1.11
C ALA A 267 30.62 -14.43 2.00
N ILE A 268 29.88 -14.41 3.11
CA ILE A 268 29.80 -13.28 4.04
C ILE A 268 30.85 -13.46 5.12
N ALA A 269 31.89 -12.62 5.11
CA ALA A 269 32.93 -12.61 6.12
C ALA A 269 32.51 -11.91 7.42
N ALA A 270 33.34 -12.02 8.46
CA ALA A 270 33.17 -11.22 9.67
C ALA A 270 33.38 -9.73 9.37
N PRO A 271 32.65 -8.81 10.04
CA PRO A 271 32.84 -7.38 9.84
C PRO A 271 34.26 -6.96 10.26
N ASP A 272 34.98 -6.31 9.36
CA ASP A 272 36.32 -5.75 9.54
C ASP A 272 36.33 -4.21 9.50
N ALA A 273 35.24 -3.61 9.02
CA ALA A 273 35.07 -2.17 8.85
C ALA A 273 33.69 -1.69 9.33
N LYS A 274 33.48 -0.37 9.27
CA LYS A 274 32.16 0.23 9.48
C LYS A 274 31.18 -0.27 8.41
N PRO A 275 29.92 -0.56 8.77
CA PRO A 275 28.93 -1.05 7.82
C PRO A 275 28.64 -0.02 6.72
N ALA A 276 28.48 -0.50 5.49
CA ALA A 276 28.10 0.32 4.35
C ALA A 276 26.79 1.09 4.62
N GLU A 277 26.64 2.27 4.03
CA GLU A 277 25.46 3.14 4.23
C GLU A 277 24.14 2.40 3.97
N LYS A 278 24.06 1.60 2.89
CA LYS A 278 22.85 0.82 2.57
C LYS A 278 22.49 -0.23 3.62
N LEU A 279 23.48 -0.83 4.28
CA LEU A 279 23.23 -1.79 5.36
C LEU A 279 22.72 -1.08 6.63
N ARG A 280 23.26 0.11 6.93
CA ARG A 280 22.78 0.97 8.02
C ARG A 280 21.35 1.48 7.74
N LEU A 281 21.06 1.84 6.50
CA LEU A 281 19.71 2.22 6.05
C LEU A 281 18.74 1.06 6.22
N ALA A 282 19.10 -0.16 5.78
CA ALA A 282 18.26 -1.34 5.97
C ALA A 282 17.97 -1.61 7.45
N GLN A 283 18.98 -1.49 8.33
CA GLN A 283 18.76 -1.59 9.78
C GLN A 283 17.79 -0.51 10.30
N MET A 284 17.90 0.74 9.85
CA MET A 284 16.98 1.82 10.25
C MET A 284 15.53 1.53 9.83
N LEU A 285 15.33 0.98 8.63
CA LEU A 285 13.99 0.60 8.14
C LEU A 285 13.42 -0.60 8.90
N VAL A 286 14.24 -1.59 9.24
CA VAL A 286 13.84 -2.72 10.09
C VAL A 286 13.47 -2.24 11.50
N ASP A 287 14.26 -1.34 12.08
CA ASP A 287 13.96 -0.71 13.36
C ASP A 287 12.65 0.08 13.31
N GLN A 288 12.39 0.81 12.22
CA GLN A 288 11.14 1.52 12.00
C GLN A 288 9.95 0.56 12.01
N TYR A 289 10.04 -0.56 11.29
CA TYR A 289 9.00 -1.59 11.28
C TYR A 289 8.67 -2.07 12.71
N PHE A 290 9.69 -2.47 13.48
CA PHE A 290 9.47 -2.97 14.84
C PHE A 290 8.92 -1.90 15.80
N VAL A 291 9.38 -0.66 15.67
CA VAL A 291 8.86 0.45 16.47
C VAL A 291 7.40 0.74 16.10
N PHE A 292 7.05 0.71 14.82
CA PHE A 292 5.68 0.94 14.38
C PHE A 292 4.76 -0.18 14.85
N ASP A 293 5.13 -1.44 14.64
CA ASP A 293 4.38 -2.58 15.17
C ASP A 293 4.22 -2.49 16.70
N GLY A 294 5.31 -2.19 17.42
CA GLY A 294 5.30 -2.02 18.87
C GLY A 294 4.41 -0.87 19.34
N ALA A 295 4.48 0.29 18.70
CA ALA A 295 3.67 1.47 19.03
C ALA A 295 2.18 1.22 18.73
N THR A 296 1.88 0.56 17.60
CA THR A 296 0.52 0.22 17.19
C THR A 296 -0.09 -0.79 18.17
N ARG A 297 0.68 -1.80 18.59
CA ARG A 297 0.25 -2.75 19.64
C ARG A 297 0.05 -2.06 20.99
N ALA A 298 0.99 -1.21 21.41
CA ALA A 298 0.88 -0.46 22.65
C ALA A 298 -0.40 0.39 22.69
N TYR A 299 -0.68 1.13 21.62
CA TYR A 299 -1.87 1.97 21.54
C TYR A 299 -3.17 1.17 21.40
N HIS A 300 -3.30 0.35 20.34
CA HIS A 300 -4.58 -0.28 20.00
C HIS A 300 -4.93 -1.51 20.85
N ARG A 301 -3.92 -2.28 21.29
CA ARG A 301 -4.18 -3.49 22.10
C ARG A 301 -4.10 -3.22 23.59
N ASN A 302 -3.15 -2.39 24.01
CA ASN A 302 -2.88 -2.19 25.44
C ASN A 302 -3.45 -0.87 25.98
N GLY A 303 -3.98 0.02 25.12
CA GLY A 303 -4.47 1.34 25.51
C GLY A 303 -3.37 2.29 26.02
N ASP A 304 -2.10 1.98 25.75
CA ASP A 304 -0.95 2.70 26.28
C ASP A 304 -0.39 3.70 25.26
N ALA A 305 -1.05 4.86 25.19
CA ALA A 305 -0.63 5.96 24.33
C ALA A 305 0.76 6.52 24.72
N LYS A 306 1.13 6.46 26.01
CA LYS A 306 2.43 6.96 26.49
C LYS A 306 3.57 6.06 26.01
N MET A 307 3.40 4.74 26.07
CA MET A 307 4.36 3.80 25.52
C MET A 307 4.50 3.94 24.01
N ALA A 308 3.37 4.09 23.28
CA ALA A 308 3.41 4.34 21.85
C ALA A 308 4.20 5.61 21.50
N TYR A 309 3.95 6.71 22.22
CA TYR A 309 4.71 7.95 22.08
C TYR A 309 6.20 7.76 22.35
N ASN A 310 6.57 7.09 23.46
CA ASN A 310 7.96 6.89 23.84
C ASN A 310 8.75 6.08 22.78
N LEU A 311 8.14 5.04 22.23
CA LEU A 311 8.72 4.23 21.15
C LEU A 311 8.98 5.09 19.90
N LEU A 312 7.98 5.86 19.47
CA LEU A 312 8.08 6.73 18.30
C LEU A 312 9.09 7.86 18.53
N ASN A 313 9.13 8.46 19.72
CA ASN A 313 10.09 9.50 20.07
C ASN A 313 11.55 9.00 20.01
N GLY A 314 11.77 7.76 20.49
CA GLY A 314 13.07 7.11 20.39
C GLY A 314 13.53 6.90 18.95
N LEU A 315 12.63 6.42 18.08
CA LEU A 315 12.94 6.26 16.65
C LEU A 315 13.18 7.61 15.96
N LYS A 316 12.31 8.60 16.20
CA LYS A 316 12.44 9.96 15.66
C LYS A 316 13.81 10.55 15.99
N SER A 317 14.23 10.47 17.25
CA SER A 317 15.54 10.98 17.70
C SER A 317 16.70 10.31 16.98
N ARG A 318 16.63 8.99 16.73
CA ARG A 318 17.65 8.24 15.98
C ARG A 318 17.66 8.59 14.48
N MET A 319 16.49 8.80 13.87
CA MET A 319 16.39 9.22 12.47
C MET A 319 16.87 10.66 12.25
N ASP A 320 16.52 11.59 13.14
CA ASP A 320 16.93 13.00 13.08
C ASP A 320 18.45 13.16 13.22
N SER A 321 19.08 12.32 14.05
CA SER A 321 20.53 12.33 14.27
C SER A 321 21.33 11.48 13.27
N SER A 322 20.66 10.78 12.35
CA SER A 322 21.32 9.94 11.36
C SER A 322 21.90 10.75 10.19
N ASP A 323 23.03 10.28 9.68
CA ASP A 323 23.70 10.77 8.47
C ASP A 323 23.20 10.08 7.18
N LEU A 324 22.13 9.28 7.28
CA LEU A 324 21.64 8.44 6.19
C LEU A 324 20.82 9.23 5.17
N SER A 325 21.12 9.03 3.90
CA SER A 325 20.33 9.54 2.78
C SER A 325 19.07 8.70 2.53
N GLY A 326 18.06 9.29 1.89
CA GLY A 326 16.85 8.57 1.45
C GLY A 326 15.87 8.20 2.57
N LEU A 327 15.82 9.01 3.64
CA LEU A 327 14.88 8.85 4.77
C LEU A 327 13.79 9.93 4.79
N ASP A 328 13.61 10.69 3.69
CA ASP A 328 12.74 11.88 3.71
C ASP A 328 11.27 11.51 3.94
N GLU A 329 10.78 10.46 3.29
CA GLU A 329 9.40 9.98 3.46
C GLU A 329 9.22 9.30 4.82
N GLU A 330 10.21 8.52 5.26
CA GLU A 330 10.22 7.89 6.58
C GLU A 330 10.19 8.94 7.69
N LYS A 331 10.95 10.04 7.55
CA LYS A 331 10.97 11.19 8.47
C LYS A 331 9.62 11.90 8.51
N LYS A 332 8.97 12.12 7.37
CA LYS A 332 7.59 12.68 7.33
C LYS A 332 6.60 11.78 8.06
N LEU A 333 6.67 10.47 7.80
CA LEU A 333 5.79 9.48 8.41
C LEU A 333 5.98 9.39 9.94
N ILE A 334 7.22 9.28 10.42
CA ILE A 334 7.49 9.25 11.87
C ILE A 334 7.08 10.56 12.55
N ASN A 335 7.29 11.72 11.93
CA ASN A 335 6.86 13.00 12.50
C ASN A 335 5.33 13.06 12.68
N THR A 336 4.60 12.56 11.68
CA THR A 336 3.13 12.47 11.71
C THR A 336 2.66 11.54 12.82
N MET A 337 3.18 10.31 12.86
CA MET A 337 2.82 9.30 13.85
C MET A 337 3.19 9.73 15.27
N HIS A 338 4.37 10.29 15.46
CA HIS A 338 4.82 10.86 16.73
C HIS A 338 3.90 11.99 17.20
N GLY A 339 3.49 12.88 16.29
CA GLY A 339 2.53 13.96 16.59
C GLY A 339 1.17 13.43 17.05
N LYS A 340 0.63 12.43 16.35
CA LYS A 340 -0.61 11.74 16.74
C LYS A 340 -0.47 11.08 18.12
N ALA A 341 0.60 10.33 18.37
CA ALA A 341 0.84 9.68 19.65
C ALA A 341 1.03 10.69 20.80
N ALA A 342 1.69 11.83 20.57
CA ALA A 342 1.85 12.88 21.57
C ALA A 342 0.51 13.47 22.02
N LEU A 343 -0.41 13.66 21.08
CA LEU A 343 -1.77 14.11 21.35
C LEU A 343 -2.52 13.09 22.21
N PHE A 344 -2.51 11.81 21.83
CA PHE A 344 -3.20 10.76 22.57
C PHE A 344 -2.57 10.49 23.95
N ALA A 345 -1.27 10.72 24.11
CA ALA A 345 -0.56 10.55 25.38
C ALA A 345 -0.70 11.75 26.34
N GLY A 346 -1.31 12.86 25.88
CA GLY A 346 -1.49 14.07 26.68
C GLY A 346 -0.23 14.92 26.86
N TYR A 347 0.80 14.73 26.01
CA TYR A 347 2.10 15.44 26.14
C TYR A 347 2.15 16.81 25.45
N LYS A 348 1.13 17.21 24.70
CA LYS A 348 1.08 18.55 24.07
C LYS A 348 -0.16 19.34 24.49
N GLY A 349 0.08 20.54 25.01
CA GLY A 349 -0.94 21.58 25.25
C GLY A 349 -1.23 22.47 24.03
N GLU A 350 -0.29 22.62 23.10
CA GLU A 350 -0.52 23.26 21.80
C GLU A 350 -0.10 22.35 20.63
N GLN A 351 -0.98 22.26 19.64
CA GLN A 351 -0.80 21.41 18.48
C GLN A 351 0.15 22.04 17.44
N PRO A 352 1.05 21.26 16.80
CA PRO A 352 1.73 21.69 15.57
C PRO A 352 0.74 22.18 14.54
N LYS A 353 1.03 23.28 13.84
CA LYS A 353 0.09 23.94 12.90
C LYS A 353 -0.48 22.96 11.86
N GLU A 354 0.35 22.04 11.36
CA GLU A 354 -0.01 21.00 10.39
C GLU A 354 -0.95 19.91 10.94
N LEU A 355 -1.03 19.76 12.27
CA LEU A 355 -1.85 18.74 12.93
C LEU A 355 -3.15 19.32 13.53
N ARG A 356 -3.32 20.66 13.53
CA ARG A 356 -4.53 21.34 14.00
C ARG A 356 -5.81 20.82 13.36
N PRO A 357 -5.82 20.48 12.05
CA PRO A 357 -6.98 19.85 11.45
C PRO A 357 -7.38 18.53 12.11
N LEU A 358 -6.38 17.72 12.51
CA LEU A 358 -6.60 16.42 13.14
C LEU A 358 -7.12 16.55 14.58
N ALA A 359 -6.94 17.69 15.24
CA ALA A 359 -7.51 17.97 16.57
C ALA A 359 -9.02 17.81 16.62
N VAL A 360 -9.65 18.19 15.52
CA VAL A 360 -11.08 18.34 15.36
C VAL A 360 -11.74 16.98 15.14
N ILE A 361 -10.97 15.99 14.67
CA ILE A 361 -11.46 14.63 14.43
C ILE A 361 -11.95 13.95 15.71
N GLY A 362 -13.10 13.30 15.59
CA GLY A 362 -13.79 12.56 16.63
C GLY A 362 -15.16 13.16 16.99
N LYS A 363 -15.81 12.54 18.00
CA LYS A 363 -17.14 12.93 18.47
C LYS A 363 -17.10 14.04 19.51
N TRP A 364 -18.03 14.99 19.39
CA TRP A 364 -18.20 16.13 20.27
C TRP A 364 -19.67 16.38 20.61
N LYS A 365 -19.94 16.80 21.85
CA LYS A 365 -21.24 17.23 22.34
C LYS A 365 -21.36 18.75 22.21
N VAL A 366 -22.47 19.23 21.65
CA VAL A 366 -22.76 20.67 21.56
C VAL A 366 -23.06 21.23 22.95
N VAL A 367 -22.21 22.13 23.43
CA VAL A 367 -22.36 22.78 24.75
C VAL A 367 -23.13 24.09 24.62
N SER A 368 -22.81 24.89 23.60
CA SER A 368 -23.53 26.12 23.27
C SER A 368 -23.40 26.41 21.78
N HIS A 369 -24.42 27.05 21.20
CA HIS A 369 -24.40 27.50 19.83
C HIS A 369 -25.16 28.83 19.73
N ASN A 370 -24.79 29.66 18.77
CA ASN A 370 -25.48 30.88 18.37
C ASN A 370 -25.30 31.06 16.85
N GLY A 371 -26.34 31.55 16.17
CA GLY A 371 -26.30 31.82 14.73
C GLY A 371 -26.33 30.59 13.82
N VAL A 372 -26.70 29.41 14.35
CA VAL A 372 -26.91 28.18 13.57
C VAL A 372 -28.21 27.52 14.01
N ASP A 373 -29.14 27.35 13.06
CA ASP A 373 -30.51 26.89 13.31
C ASP A 373 -30.64 25.36 13.39
N ASP A 374 -29.69 24.65 12.76
CA ASP A 374 -29.71 23.20 12.64
C ASP A 374 -29.01 22.47 13.78
N LEU A 375 -28.22 23.18 14.60
CA LEU A 375 -27.56 22.64 15.79
C LEU A 375 -28.34 23.00 17.06
N ARG A 376 -28.46 22.07 18.01
CA ARG A 376 -28.97 22.34 19.36
C ARG A 376 -28.00 21.92 20.44
N ARG A 377 -28.07 22.60 21.59
CA ARG A 377 -27.36 22.17 22.80
C ARG A 377 -27.72 20.72 23.16
N GLY A 378 -26.69 19.88 23.28
CA GLY A 378 -26.80 18.47 23.61
C GLY A 378 -26.83 17.51 22.42
N ASP A 379 -26.89 18.02 21.18
CA ASP A 379 -26.65 17.20 20.00
C ASP A 379 -25.19 16.71 19.99
N MET A 380 -24.94 15.61 19.29
CA MET A 380 -23.58 15.12 19.05
C MET A 380 -23.18 15.46 17.63
N VAL A 381 -21.93 15.84 17.42
CA VAL A 381 -21.34 16.04 16.11
C VAL A 381 -20.05 15.24 15.99
N GLU A 382 -19.70 14.81 14.80
CA GLU A 382 -18.45 14.09 14.53
C GLU A 382 -17.77 14.68 13.31
N PHE A 383 -16.46 14.90 13.44
CA PHE A 383 -15.59 15.13 12.28
C PHE A 383 -14.83 13.83 12.04
N THR A 384 -15.01 13.22 10.88
CA THR A 384 -14.40 11.93 10.52
C THR A 384 -13.05 12.12 9.82
N GLU A 385 -12.24 11.07 9.80
CA GLU A 385 -10.96 11.07 9.06
C GLU A 385 -11.16 11.22 7.54
N ASP A 386 -12.34 10.86 7.02
CA ASP A 386 -12.72 10.92 5.60
C ASP A 386 -13.42 12.25 5.23
N GLU A 387 -13.14 13.33 5.95
CA GLU A 387 -13.65 14.69 5.69
C GLU A 387 -15.19 14.83 5.77
N GLN A 388 -15.85 13.98 6.57
CA GLN A 388 -17.29 14.09 6.83
C GLN A 388 -17.56 14.76 8.19
N PHE A 389 -18.53 15.68 8.18
CA PHE A 389 -19.13 16.27 9.36
C PHE A 389 -20.52 15.67 9.55
N ILE A 390 -20.70 14.94 10.65
CA ILE A 390 -21.94 14.24 10.96
C ILE A 390 -22.60 14.92 12.16
N THR A 391 -23.89 15.25 12.06
CA THR A 391 -24.68 15.73 13.20
C THR A 391 -25.69 14.67 13.60
N TYR A 392 -25.57 14.14 14.81
CA TYR A 392 -26.50 13.21 15.43
C TYR A 392 -27.51 13.99 16.28
N TYR A 393 -28.78 13.98 15.86
CA TYR A 393 -29.81 14.75 16.55
C TYR A 393 -30.28 14.06 17.82
N LYS A 394 -30.46 14.84 18.90
CA LYS A 394 -31.03 14.31 20.15
C LYS A 394 -32.54 13.96 20.03
N ASN A 395 -33.25 14.53 19.05
CA ASN A 395 -34.69 14.34 18.87
C ASN A 395 -35.02 13.65 17.52
N PRO A 396 -35.51 12.40 17.52
CA PRO A 396 -35.75 11.61 16.30
C PRO A 396 -36.92 12.08 15.43
N TYR A 397 -37.72 13.05 15.87
CA TYR A 397 -38.87 13.57 15.10
C TYR A 397 -38.51 14.61 14.04
N ARG A 398 -37.22 14.89 13.78
CA ARG A 398 -36.76 15.93 12.85
C ARG A 398 -36.48 15.43 11.42
N GLY A 399 -36.73 14.15 11.12
CA GLY A 399 -36.21 13.49 9.90
C GLY A 399 -34.75 13.07 10.09
N ASP A 400 -34.26 12.16 9.22
CA ASP A 400 -32.99 11.39 9.27
C ASP A 400 -32.18 11.48 10.56
N ASN A 401 -32.00 10.33 11.22
CA ASN A 401 -31.36 10.24 12.54
C ASN A 401 -30.02 11.00 12.62
N ASP A 402 -29.28 11.07 11.51
CA ASP A 402 -27.98 11.75 11.38
C ASP A 402 -27.93 12.59 10.07
N LEU A 403 -27.38 13.80 10.13
CA LEU A 403 -27.08 14.65 8.96
C LEU A 403 -25.62 14.52 8.56
N TRP A 404 -25.35 14.23 7.29
CA TRP A 404 -24.01 14.07 6.74
C TRP A 404 -23.67 15.23 5.82
N GLN A 405 -22.54 15.88 6.07
CA GLN A 405 -22.03 16.97 5.26
C GLN A 405 -20.54 16.76 5.02
N ASN A 406 -20.00 17.35 3.96
CA ASN A 406 -18.54 17.41 3.81
C ASN A 406 -18.00 18.64 4.56
N PHE A 407 -16.80 18.53 5.12
CA PHE A 407 -16.08 19.68 5.64
C PHE A 407 -14.68 19.76 5.05
N GLN A 408 -14.19 20.98 4.93
CA GLN A 408 -12.80 21.29 4.60
C GLN A 408 -12.17 21.99 5.79
N ILE A 409 -10.91 21.71 6.05
CA ILE A 409 -10.21 22.25 7.21
C ILE A 409 -8.76 22.60 6.85
N ASN A 410 -8.30 23.75 7.36
CA ASN A 410 -6.89 24.13 7.31
C ASN A 410 -6.38 24.44 8.74
N ASP A 411 -5.22 25.05 8.87
CA ASP A 411 -4.59 25.34 10.16
C ASP A 411 -5.31 26.41 11.01
N ARG A 412 -6.35 27.04 10.46
CA ARG A 412 -7.09 28.15 11.06
C ARG A 412 -8.62 28.01 10.97
N GLN A 413 -9.14 27.47 9.87
CA GLN A 413 -10.55 27.54 9.51
C GLN A 413 -11.15 26.17 9.19
N ILE A 414 -12.44 26.04 9.48
CA ILE A 414 -13.32 24.97 9.03
C ILE A 414 -14.36 25.58 8.09
N THR A 415 -14.59 24.91 6.97
CA THR A 415 -15.64 25.23 6.01
C THR A 415 -16.56 24.02 5.88
N ILE A 416 -17.87 24.20 6.05
CA ILE A 416 -18.90 23.20 5.74
C ILE A 416 -19.76 23.80 4.62
N PRO A 417 -19.45 23.50 3.34
CA PRO A 417 -20.07 24.17 2.19
C PRO A 417 -21.59 24.00 2.16
N ASP A 418 -22.08 22.79 2.43
CA ASP A 418 -23.52 22.48 2.37
C ASP A 418 -24.33 23.22 3.45
N GLY A 419 -23.68 23.61 4.55
CA GLY A 419 -24.26 24.40 5.64
C GLY A 419 -23.90 25.89 5.56
N ASN A 420 -23.20 26.31 4.50
CA ASN A 420 -22.69 27.67 4.31
C ASN A 420 -21.92 28.22 5.52
N LEU A 421 -21.20 27.35 6.23
CA LEU A 421 -20.54 27.66 7.48
C LEU A 421 -19.03 27.81 7.25
N LEU A 422 -18.49 28.99 7.57
CA LEU A 422 -17.06 29.29 7.58
C LEU A 422 -16.66 29.85 8.94
N VAL A 423 -15.81 29.14 9.67
CA VAL A 423 -15.47 29.49 11.06
C VAL A 423 -13.98 29.33 11.33
N ASP A 424 -13.41 30.30 12.03
CA ASP A 424 -12.12 30.14 12.71
C ASP A 424 -12.34 29.16 13.88
N TYR A 425 -11.40 28.23 14.09
CA TYR A 425 -11.51 27.25 15.19
C TYR A 425 -10.32 27.25 16.13
N ARG A 426 -10.57 26.81 17.37
CA ARG A 426 -9.54 26.56 18.38
C ARG A 426 -9.91 25.36 19.24
N VAL A 427 -9.02 24.38 19.29
CA VAL A 427 -9.12 23.25 20.23
C VAL A 427 -8.22 23.51 21.45
N THR A 428 -8.78 23.37 22.65
CA THR A 428 -8.04 23.49 23.92
C THR A 428 -8.50 22.38 24.85
N GLY A 429 -7.64 21.38 25.06
CA GLY A 429 -8.00 20.16 25.79
C GLY A 429 -9.22 19.48 25.16
N ASN A 430 -10.28 19.30 25.95
CA ASN A 430 -11.53 18.68 25.51
C ASN A 430 -12.57 19.66 24.96
N VAL A 431 -12.19 20.91 24.67
CA VAL A 431 -13.10 21.95 24.19
C VAL A 431 -12.70 22.42 22.79
N LEU A 432 -13.64 22.39 21.86
CA LEU A 432 -13.51 22.95 20.51
C LEU A 432 -14.41 24.20 20.42
N ARG A 433 -13.81 25.34 20.11
CA ARG A 433 -14.51 26.61 19.87
C ARG A 433 -14.45 26.93 18.38
N MET A 434 -15.58 27.32 17.82
CA MET A 434 -15.71 27.74 16.43
C MET A 434 -16.45 29.08 16.39
N GLU A 435 -15.90 30.04 15.66
CA GLU A 435 -16.45 31.40 15.55
C GLU A 435 -16.32 31.91 14.11
N SER A 436 -17.39 32.48 13.56
CA SER A 436 -17.32 33.10 12.24
C SER A 436 -16.50 34.40 12.30
N PRO A 437 -15.84 34.82 11.20
CA PRO A 437 -15.01 36.04 11.19
C PRO A 437 -15.76 37.33 11.58
N ASP A 438 -17.07 37.37 11.35
CA ASP A 438 -17.97 38.47 11.72
C ASP A 438 -18.52 38.38 13.16
N GLY A 439 -18.23 37.28 13.88
CA GLY A 439 -18.64 37.04 15.26
C GLY A 439 -20.11 36.65 15.45
N PHE A 440 -20.91 36.53 14.39
CA PHE A 440 -22.33 36.17 14.49
C PHE A 440 -22.54 34.71 14.88
N ILE A 441 -21.73 33.81 14.33
CA ILE A 441 -21.78 32.38 14.62
C ILE A 441 -20.78 32.05 15.71
N LYS A 442 -21.24 31.41 16.78
CA LYS A 442 -20.39 30.92 17.88
C LYS A 442 -20.85 29.54 18.32
N ILE A 443 -19.97 28.56 18.22
CA ILE A 443 -20.24 27.18 18.61
C ILE A 443 -19.16 26.71 19.59
N ILE A 444 -19.58 26.12 20.70
CA ILE A 444 -18.69 25.51 21.68
C ILE A 444 -19.08 24.04 21.81
N LEU A 445 -18.10 23.18 21.56
CA LEU A 445 -18.22 21.74 21.57
C LEU A 445 -17.31 21.14 22.66
N ARG A 446 -17.71 20.02 23.25
CA ARG A 446 -16.91 19.26 24.22
C ARG A 446 -16.73 17.82 23.76
N ARG A 447 -15.52 17.26 23.87
CA ARG A 447 -15.22 15.90 23.40
C ARG A 447 -16.11 14.86 24.10
N ALA A 448 -16.62 13.88 23.34
CA ALA A 448 -17.47 12.83 23.87
C ALA A 448 -16.67 11.88 24.80
N GLY A 449 -17.24 11.48 25.94
CA GLY A 449 -16.65 10.49 26.85
C GLY A 449 -15.85 11.03 28.05
N THR A 450 -15.89 12.34 28.34
CA THR A 450 -15.29 12.95 29.54
C THR A 450 -16.37 13.29 30.57
N ASP A 451 -16.23 12.82 31.82
CA ASP A 451 -17.20 12.97 32.91
C ASP A 451 -17.64 14.42 33.18
N GLU A 452 -18.90 14.61 33.57
CA GLU A 452 -19.53 15.93 33.79
C GLU A 452 -19.10 16.63 35.09
N SER A 453 -18.16 16.07 35.88
CA SER A 453 -17.84 16.54 37.23
C SER A 453 -16.78 17.64 37.35
N ASP A 454 -16.11 18.05 36.27
CA ASP A 454 -15.12 19.14 36.31
C ASP A 454 -15.73 20.47 35.85
N ILE A 455 -16.55 21.06 36.72
CA ILE A 455 -16.99 22.47 36.63
C ILE A 455 -16.42 23.24 37.81
#